data_AF-A0A1C6HGP1-F1
#
_entry.id   AF-A0A1C6HGP1-F1
#
_cell.length_a   1.000
_cell.length_b   1.000
_cell.length_c   1.000
_cell.angle_alpha   90.00
_cell.angle_beta   90.00
_cell.angle_gamma   90.00
#
_symmetry.space_group_name_H-M   'P 1'
#
loop_
_entity.id
_entity.type
_entity.pdbx_description
1 polymer ?
#
loop_
_entity_poly.entity_id
_entity_poly.type
_entity_poly.pdbx_seq_one_letter_code
_entity_poly.pdbx_strand_id
1 'polypeptide(L)' 'MPRKKLDELAFTLRVYRESVQKLDYIAGANGRSRNSEINQAIKQYIARYERENGPIERAEGDG' A
#
# COMPACT_ATOMS: atom_id res chain seq x y z
N MET A 1 16.16 18.13 15.82
CA MET A 1 14.90 17.37 15.99
C MET A 1 15.06 16.04 15.27
N PRO A 2 15.00 14.88 15.94
CA PRO A 2 15.08 13.60 15.23
C PRO A 2 13.80 13.46 14.39
N ARG A 3 13.94 13.29 13.07
CA ARG A 3 12.83 12.91 12.19
C ARG A 3 12.30 11.58 12.71
N LYS A 4 11.04 11.52 13.12
CA LYS A 4 10.35 10.27 13.47
C LYS A 4 10.47 9.37 12.23
N LYS A 5 11.36 8.37 12.26
CA LYS A 5 11.38 7.33 11.23
C LYS A 5 9.99 6.71 11.26
N LEU A 6 9.20 6.95 10.23
CA LEU A 6 7.98 6.18 10.04
C LEU A 6 8.44 4.72 9.98
N ASP A 7 7.82 3.86 10.79
CA ASP A 7 8.10 2.43 10.83
C ASP A 7 7.74 1.81 9.47
N GLU A 8 8.64 1.93 8.50
CA GLU A 8 8.53 1.29 7.20
C GLU A 8 8.70 -0.21 7.42
N LEU A 9 7.58 -0.94 7.35
CA LEU A 9 7.56 -2.40 7.42
C LEU A 9 7.80 -2.97 6.03
N ALA A 10 8.84 -3.82 5.92
CA ALA A 10 9.08 -4.61 4.72
C ALA A 10 8.60 -6.05 4.95
N PHE A 11 7.76 -6.54 4.05
CA PHE A 11 7.29 -7.93 4.07
C PHE A 11 7.30 -8.52 2.67
N THR A 12 7.43 -9.85 2.60
CA THR A 12 7.37 -10.60 1.35
C THR A 12 5.92 -10.90 1.01
N LEU A 13 5.43 -10.39 -0.12
CA LEU A 13 4.09 -10.68 -0.62
C LEU A 13 4.14 -11.77 -1.69
N ARG A 14 3.37 -12.86 -1.51
CA ARG A 14 3.18 -13.87 -2.56
C ARG A 14 2.12 -13.39 -3.54
N VAL A 15 2.51 -13.24 -4.80
CA VAL A 15 1.64 -12.79 -5.89
C VAL A 15 1.91 -13.58 -7.17
N TYR A 16 0.95 -13.59 -8.08
CA TYR A 16 1.16 -14.13 -9.41
C TYR A 16 2.05 -13.21 -10.25
N ARG A 17 2.91 -13.82 -11.06
CA ARG A 17 3.83 -13.10 -11.96
C ARG A 17 3.10 -12.12 -12.88
N GLU A 18 1.97 -12.54 -13.44
CA GLU A 18 1.17 -11.73 -14.35
C GLU A 18 0.68 -10.43 -13.66
N SER A 19 0.25 -10.52 -12.41
CA SER A 19 -0.18 -9.36 -11.63
C SER A 19 0.97 -8.35 -11.43
N VAL A 20 2.19 -8.84 -11.19
CA VAL A 20 3.38 -7.97 -11.04
C VAL A 20 3.71 -7.25 -12.35
N GLN A 21 3.61 -7.94 -13.50
CA GLN A 21 3.87 -7.33 -14.80
C GLN A 21 2.85 -6.23 -15.12
N LYS A 22 1.57 -6.46 -14.83
CA LYS A 22 0.52 -5.45 -14.99
C LYS A 22 0.75 -4.25 -14.07
N LEU A 23 1.17 -4.51 -12.84
CA LEU A 23 1.51 -3.46 -11.87
C LEU A 23 2.70 -2.62 -12.32
N ASP A 24 3.74 -3.24 -12.91
CA ASP A 24 4.88 -2.52 -13.48
C ASP A 24 4.48 -1.60 -14.62
N TYR A 25 3.61 -2.09 -15.50
CA TYR A 25 3.08 -1.28 -16.59
C TYR A 25 2.34 -0.04 -16.05
N ILE A 26 1.46 -0.22 -15.05
CA ILE A 26 0.72 0.88 -14.42
C ILE A 26 1.67 1.86 -13.73
N ALA A 27 2.65 1.34 -12.96
CA ALA A 27 3.63 2.16 -12.27
C ALA A 27 4.45 3.00 -13.26
N GLY A 28 4.90 2.40 -14.36
CA GLY A 28 5.60 3.11 -15.44
C GLY A 28 4.76 4.20 -16.09
N ALA A 29 3.49 3.90 -16.40
CA ALA A 29 2.55 4.90 -16.94
C ALA A 29 2.30 6.07 -15.98
N ASN A 30 2.32 5.81 -14.66
CA ASN A 30 2.13 6.81 -13.62
C ASN A 30 3.43 7.53 -13.20
N GLY A 31 4.58 7.17 -13.77
CA GLY A 31 5.88 7.71 -13.35
C GLY A 31 6.29 7.32 -11.92
N ARG A 32 5.78 6.21 -11.40
CA ARG A 32 6.03 5.71 -10.04
C ARG A 32 6.89 4.45 -10.04
N SER A 33 7.53 4.18 -8.91
CA SER A 33 8.10 2.87 -8.66
C SER A 33 7.01 1.86 -8.32
N ARG A 34 7.26 0.56 -8.57
CA ARG A 34 6.34 -0.51 -8.17
C ARG A 34 5.93 -0.41 -6.70
N ASN A 35 6.88 -0.17 -5.81
CA ASN A 35 6.61 -0.03 -4.38
C ASN A 35 5.69 1.17 -4.08
N SER A 36 5.92 2.31 -4.74
CA SER A 36 5.07 3.49 -4.58
C SER A 36 3.64 3.23 -5.08
N GLU A 37 3.50 2.50 -6.19
CA GLU A 37 2.19 2.11 -6.73
C GLU A 37 1.46 1.12 -5.81
N ILE A 38 2.16 0.14 -5.21
CA ILE A 38 1.58 -0.78 -4.21
C ILE A 38 1.04 0.00 -3.01
N ASN A 39 1.82 0.93 -2.47
CA ASN A 39 1.40 1.76 -1.34
C ASN A 39 0.18 2.62 -1.70
N GLN A 40 0.15 3.16 -2.93
CA GLN A 40 -0.98 3.92 -3.42
C GLN A 40 -2.25 3.06 -3.55
N ALA A 41 -2.11 1.83 -4.06
CA ALA A 41 -3.21 0.86 -4.17
C ALA A 41 -3.75 0.46 -2.78
N ILE A 42 -2.89 0.22 -1.79
CA ILE A 42 -3.30 -0.08 -0.41
C ILE A 42 -4.11 1.09 0.16
N LYS A 43 -3.64 2.33 0.01
CA LYS A 43 -4.37 3.52 0.49
C LYS A 43 -5.74 3.66 -0.18
N GLN A 44 -5.81 3.46 -1.50
CA GLN A 44 -7.07 3.54 -2.23
C GLN A 44 -8.04 2.44 -1.80
N TYR A 45 -7.54 1.22 -1.56
CA TYR A 45 -8.34 0.12 -1.07
C TYR A 45 -8.93 0.42 0.32
N ILE A 46 -8.11 0.91 1.25
CA ILE A 46 -8.56 1.31 2.59
C ILE A 46 -9.61 2.41 2.50
N ALA A 47 -9.32 3.50 1.78
CA ALA A 47 -10.25 4.63 1.66
C ALA A 47 -11.60 4.22 1.03
N ARG A 48 -11.57 3.32 0.04
CA ARG A 48 -12.78 2.76 -0.55
C ARG A 48 -13.56 1.94 0.47
N TYR A 49 -12.89 1.05 1.20
CA TYR A 49 -13.51 0.22 2.23
C TYR A 49 -14.15 1.09 3.32
N GLU A 50 -13.43 2.10 3.82
CA GLU A 50 -13.94 2.99 4.87
C GLU A 50 -15.15 3.81 4.42
N ARG A 51 -15.17 4.23 3.16
CA ARG A 51 -16.32 4.92 2.58
C ARG A 51 -17.57 4.03 2.52
N GLU A 52 -17.38 2.73 2.29
CA GLU A 52 -18.47 1.76 2.13
C GLU A 52 -18.93 1.16 3.47
N ASN A 53 -18.05 1.03 4.46
CA ASN A 53 -18.28 0.28 5.70
C ASN A 53 -18.18 1.11 6.98
N GLY A 54 -17.81 2.39 6.87
CA GLY A 54 -17.45 3.23 8.01
C GLY A 54 -15.95 3.21 8.32
N PRO A 55 -15.45 4.18 9.11
CA PRO A 55 -14.03 4.34 9.40
C PRO A 55 -13.46 3.13 10.12
N ILE A 56 -12.22 2.74 9.77
CA ILE A 56 -11.50 1.72 10.51
C ILE A 56 -10.89 2.39 11.75
N GLU A 57 -11.53 2.23 12.89
CA GLU A 57 -10.91 2.57 14.18
C GLU A 57 -9.76 1.58 14.40
N ARG A 58 -8.50 2.05 14.35
CA ARG A 58 -7.35 1.18 14.60
C ARG A 58 -7.49 0.57 16.00
N ALA A 59 -7.46 -0.77 16.07
CA ALA A 59 -7.08 -1.46 17.28
C ALA A 59 -5.68 -0.99 17.67
N GLU A 60 -5.55 -0.30 18.80
CA GLU A 60 -4.32 -0.35 19.59
C GLU A 60 -4.08 -1.83 19.92
N GLY A 61 -2.94 -2.39 19.52
CA GLY A 61 -2.61 -3.78 19.85
C GLY A 61 -1.63 -4.43 18.89
N ASP A 62 -0.36 -4.38 19.30
CA ASP A 62 0.67 -5.40 19.07
C ASP A 62 1.28 -5.51 17.66
N GLY A 63 2.38 -4.77 17.49
CA GLY A 63 3.55 -5.19 16.73
C GLY A 63 4.75 -5.19 17.65
#